data_AF-A0A9D7EQB9-F1
#
_entry.id   AF-A0A9D7EQB9-F1
#
_cell.length_a   1.000
_cell.length_b   1.000
_cell.length_c   1.000
_cell.angle_alpha   90.00
_cell.angle_beta   90.00
_cell.angle_gamma   90.00
#
_symmetry.space_group_name_H-M   'P 1'
#
loop_
_entity.id
_entity.type
_entity.pdbx_description
1 polymer ?
#
loop_
_entity_poly.entity_id
_entity_poly.type
_entity_poly.pdbx_seq_one_letter_code
_entity_poly.pdbx_strand_id
1 'polypeptide(L)'
;MAGFILGVGLPYLFFMSISQEQMLSLLLLLTVGSFLTIIFLAISFLLATILDDRGKGLAAMLGVWLFTALVYDGLVMLATMAFSDYPLETPLLIAVVTNPIDLARVTLLVQTDWAALMGYTGAVFNRFFGTGLGVSIAVVALCLWIVTPVLIGLRQFRHKDL
;
A
#
# COMPACT_ATOMS: atom_id res chain seq x y z
N MET A 1 14.78 -3.41 5.43
CA MET A 1 14.83 -2.20 4.58
C MET A 1 16.03 -2.20 3.63
N ALA A 2 17.27 -2.37 4.12
CA ALA A 2 18.47 -2.38 3.27
C ALA A 2 18.39 -3.35 2.08
N GLY A 3 17.87 -4.57 2.27
CA GLY A 3 17.70 -5.54 1.19
C GLY A 3 16.72 -5.07 0.09
N PHE A 4 15.62 -4.39 0.45
CA PHE A 4 14.69 -3.82 -0.53
C PHE A 4 15.33 -2.67 -1.30
N ILE A 5 16.00 -1.75 -0.58
CA ILE A 5 16.64 -0.58 -1.18
C ILE A 5 17.75 -1.01 -2.14
N LEU A 6 18.60 -1.96 -1.75
CA LEU A 6 19.65 -2.48 -2.62
C LEU A 6 19.07 -3.29 -3.79
N GLY A 7 18.06 -4.12 -3.53
CA GLY A 7 17.43 -4.97 -4.54
C GLY A 7 16.71 -4.20 -5.64
N VAL A 8 16.06 -3.08 -5.31
CA VAL A 8 15.38 -2.21 -6.28
C VAL A 8 16.30 -1.13 -6.83
N GLY A 9 17.17 -0.57 -5.98
CA GLY A 9 18.05 0.54 -6.35
C GLY A 9 19.16 0.14 -7.32
N LEU A 10 19.77 -1.05 -7.16
CA LEU A 10 20.85 -1.50 -8.03
C LEU A 10 20.40 -1.66 -9.50
N PRO A 11 19.34 -2.43 -9.82
CA PRO A 11 18.89 -2.56 -11.21
C PRO A 11 18.56 -1.21 -11.86
N TYR A 12 17.95 -0.30 -11.11
CA TYR A 12 17.56 1.00 -11.65
C TYR A 12 18.78 1.86 -12.04
N LEU A 13 19.85 1.82 -11.25
CA LEU A 13 21.10 2.53 -11.54
C LEU A 13 21.88 1.92 -12.71
N PHE A 14 21.77 0.61 -12.93
CA PHE A 14 22.49 -0.09 -14.01
C PHE A 14 21.77 -0.02 -15.36
N PHE A 15 20.43 -0.08 -15.38
CA PHE A 15 19.66 -0.20 -16.62
C PHE A 15 19.08 1.12 -17.13
N MET A 16 19.08 2.21 -16.35
CA MET A 16 18.39 3.44 -16.72
C MET A 16 19.34 4.64 -16.83
N SER A 17 19.25 5.40 -17.93
CA SER A 17 19.97 6.66 -18.11
C SER A 17 19.35 7.73 -17.22
N ILE A 18 20.01 8.08 -16.12
CA ILE A 18 19.51 8.97 -15.06
C ILE A 18 19.03 10.31 -15.62
N SER A 19 17.73 10.43 -15.88
CA SER A 19 17.04 11.72 -16.08
C SER A 19 16.43 12.21 -14.76
N GLN A 20 16.15 13.51 -14.66
CA GLN A 20 15.62 14.12 -13.43
C GLN A 20 14.25 13.53 -13.02
N GLU A 21 13.39 13.22 -13.99
CA GLU A 21 12.07 12.63 -13.75
C GLU A 21 12.12 11.16 -13.29
N GLN A 22 13.07 10.39 -13.83
CA GLN A 22 13.29 9.00 -13.41
C GLN A 22 13.86 8.92 -11.99
N MET A 23 14.69 9.89 -11.60
CA MET A 23 15.22 9.95 -10.23
C MET A 23 14.12 10.24 -9.20
N LEU A 24 13.16 11.10 -9.52
CA LEU A 24 11.99 11.34 -8.68
C LEU A 24 11.11 10.09 -8.56
N SER A 25 10.88 9.39 -9.67
CA SER A 25 10.13 8.13 -9.70
C SER A 25 10.80 7.05 -8.83
N LEU A 26 12.14 6.93 -8.89
CA LEU A 26 12.91 6.02 -8.04
C LEU A 26 12.78 6.38 -6.56
N LEU A 27 12.94 7.65 -6.19
CA LEU A 27 12.80 8.09 -4.80
C LEU A 27 11.41 7.79 -4.25
N LEU A 28 10.37 8.04 -5.05
CA LEU A 28 8.99 7.75 -4.68
C LEU A 28 8.77 6.24 -4.52
N LEU A 29 9.27 5.41 -5.43
CA LEU A 29 9.24 3.95 -5.33
C LEU A 29 9.91 3.43 -4.05
N LEU A 30 11.11 3.93 -3.74
CA LEU A 30 11.84 3.55 -2.55
C LEU A 30 11.10 3.96 -1.27
N THR A 31 10.52 5.16 -1.27
CA THR A 31 9.74 5.68 -0.12
C THR A 31 8.49 4.85 0.12
N VAL A 32 7.65 4.68 -0.91
CA VAL A 32 6.39 3.92 -0.82
C VAL A 32 6.65 2.46 -0.48
N GLY A 33 7.64 1.83 -1.13
CA GLY A 33 8.03 0.45 -0.82
C GLY A 33 8.56 0.29 0.61
N SER A 34 9.28 1.30 1.13
CA SER A 34 9.71 1.30 2.53
C SER A 34 8.51 1.34 3.49
N PHE A 35 7.52 2.21 3.25
CA PHE A 35 6.27 2.21 4.02
C PHE A 35 5.60 0.84 4.00
N LEU A 36 5.48 0.22 2.83
CA LEU A 36 4.87 -1.10 2.70
C LEU A 36 5.60 -2.15 3.55
N THR A 37 6.93 -2.18 3.51
CA THR A 37 7.70 -3.13 4.32
C THR A 37 7.47 -2.94 5.82
N ILE A 38 7.32 -1.70 6.30
CA ILE A 38 7.02 -1.42 7.72
C ILE A 38 5.60 -1.86 8.07
N ILE A 39 4.61 -1.60 7.19
CA ILE A 39 3.21 -2.00 7.40
C ILE A 39 3.12 -3.52 7.55
N PHE A 40 3.69 -4.28 6.61
CA PHE A 40 3.67 -5.74 6.66
C PHE A 40 4.44 -6.29 7.87
N LEU A 41 5.53 -5.63 8.28
CA LEU A 41 6.26 -5.97 9.49
C LEU A 41 5.43 -5.70 10.76
N ALA A 42 4.70 -4.60 10.82
CA ALA A 42 3.83 -4.26 11.94
C ALA A 42 2.64 -5.21 12.07
N ILE A 43 2.03 -5.62 10.95
CA ILE A 43 0.96 -6.63 10.94
C ILE A 43 1.52 -8.00 11.36
N SER A 44 2.70 -8.38 10.87
CA SER A 44 3.37 -9.62 11.27
C SER A 44 3.64 -9.63 12.79
N PHE A 45 4.10 -8.50 13.34
CA PHE A 45 4.25 -8.34 14.79
C PHE A 45 2.92 -8.54 15.54
N LEU A 46 1.85 -7.89 15.10
CA LEU A 46 0.52 -8.08 15.69
C LEU A 46 0.10 -9.56 15.66
N LEU A 47 0.23 -10.23 14.52
CA LEU A 47 -0.12 -11.65 14.37
C LEU A 47 0.74 -12.54 15.26
N ALA A 48 2.03 -12.24 15.42
CA ALA A 48 2.91 -12.98 16.32
C ALA A 48 2.52 -12.84 17.80
N THR A 49 1.89 -11.73 18.20
CA THR A 49 1.37 -11.58 19.58
C THR A 49 0.06 -12.35 19.81
N ILE A 50 -0.73 -12.55 18.75
CA ILE A 50 -2.04 -13.24 18.82
C ILE A 50 -1.85 -14.76 18.68
N LEU A 51 -1.01 -15.18 17.76
CA LEU A 51 -0.82 -16.58 17.37
C LEU A 51 0.46 -17.14 18.00
N ASP A 52 0.30 -18.07 18.94
CA ASP A 52 1.45 -18.66 19.64
C ASP A 52 2.23 -19.66 18.77
N ASP A 53 1.58 -20.23 17.74
CA ASP A 53 2.19 -21.17 16.80
C ASP A 53 2.80 -20.43 15.60
N ARG A 54 4.12 -20.58 15.43
CA ARG A 54 4.90 -19.96 14.33
C ARG A 54 4.38 -20.35 12.95
N GLY A 55 3.93 -21.59 12.77
CA GLY A 55 3.38 -22.07 11.50
C GLY A 55 2.06 -21.39 11.18
N LYS A 56 1.18 -21.24 12.17
CA LYS A 56 -0.09 -20.51 12.02
C LYS A 56 0.14 -19.02 11.80
N GLY A 57 1.12 -18.42 12.47
CA GLY A 57 1.52 -17.03 12.28
C GLY A 57 1.96 -16.73 10.84
N LEU A 58 2.81 -17.60 10.28
CA LEU A 58 3.23 -17.48 8.88
C LEU A 58 2.05 -17.60 7.91
N ALA A 59 1.20 -18.62 8.09
CA ALA A 59 0.03 -18.84 7.25
C ALA A 59 -0.96 -17.66 7.31
N ALA A 60 -1.18 -17.12 8.51
CA ALA A 60 -2.04 -15.95 8.71
C ALA A 60 -1.48 -14.70 8.00
N MET A 61 -0.17 -14.46 8.12
CA MET A 61 0.46 -13.31 7.47
C MET A 61 0.42 -13.41 5.95
N LEU A 62 0.68 -14.61 5.41
CA LEU A 62 0.51 -14.89 3.99
C LEU A 62 -0.94 -14.72 3.54
N GLY A 63 -1.91 -15.14 4.37
CA GLY A 63 -3.33 -14.93 4.11
C GLY A 63 -3.72 -13.45 4.05
N VAL A 64 -3.23 -12.64 5.00
CA VAL A 64 -3.43 -11.18 4.98
C VAL A 64 -2.80 -10.55 3.75
N TRP A 65 -1.58 -10.95 3.40
CA TRP A 65 -0.92 -10.47 2.19
C TRP A 65 -1.71 -10.82 0.94
N LEU A 66 -2.12 -12.08 0.78
CA LEU A 66 -2.90 -12.54 -0.38
C LEU A 66 -4.26 -11.84 -0.45
N PHE A 67 -4.91 -11.66 0.69
CA PHE A 67 -6.17 -10.92 0.76
C PHE A 67 -5.97 -9.49 0.22
N THR A 68 -4.95 -8.81 0.73
CA THR A 68 -4.66 -7.41 0.40
C THR A 68 -4.12 -7.23 -1.02
N ALA A 69 -3.42 -8.22 -1.56
CA ALA A 69 -2.78 -8.14 -2.87
C ALA A 69 -3.66 -8.60 -4.03
N LEU A 70 -4.62 -9.49 -3.78
CA LEU A 70 -5.40 -10.15 -4.84
C LEU A 70 -6.90 -10.17 -4.55
N VAL A 71 -7.30 -10.66 -3.38
CA VAL A 71 -8.72 -10.86 -3.07
C VAL A 71 -9.44 -9.51 -3.00
N TYR A 72 -8.81 -8.52 -2.38
CA TYR A 72 -9.36 -7.17 -2.25
C TYR A 72 -9.60 -6.53 -3.63
N ASP A 73 -8.60 -6.56 -4.53
CA ASP A 73 -8.73 -6.06 -5.90
C ASP A 73 -9.92 -6.73 -6.62
N GLY A 74 -10.03 -8.06 -6.49
CA GLY A 74 -11.14 -8.83 -7.06
C GLY A 74 -12.51 -8.41 -6.50
N LEU A 75 -12.60 -8.18 -5.18
CA LEU A 75 -13.82 -7.70 -4.54
C LEU A 75 -14.19 -6.29 -5.00
N VAL A 76 -13.21 -5.39 -5.12
CA VAL A 76 -13.43 -4.04 -5.65
C VAL A 76 -13.93 -4.11 -7.10
N MET A 77 -13.35 -4.97 -7.94
CA MET A 77 -13.82 -5.18 -9.32
C MET A 77 -15.26 -5.72 -9.38
N LEU A 78 -15.60 -6.68 -8.53
CA LEU A 78 -16.98 -7.18 -8.46
C LEU A 78 -17.95 -6.08 -7.99
N ALA A 79 -17.55 -5.27 -7.02
CA ALA A 79 -18.35 -4.15 -6.54
C ALA A 79 -18.54 -3.09 -7.63
N THR A 80 -17.50 -2.73 -8.40
CA THR A 80 -17.64 -1.77 -9.50
C THR A 80 -18.52 -2.28 -10.62
N MET A 81 -18.49 -3.59 -10.91
CA MET A 81 -19.40 -4.21 -11.87
C MET A 81 -20.85 -4.23 -11.37
N ALA A 82 -21.07 -4.52 -10.10
CA ALA A 82 -22.42 -4.60 -9.51
C ALA A 82 -23.09 -3.21 -9.36
N PHE A 83 -22.30 -2.17 -9.14
CA PHE A 83 -22.77 -0.80 -8.91
C PHE A 83 -22.36 0.15 -10.05
N SER A 84 -22.20 -0.36 -11.27
CA SER A 84 -21.76 0.44 -12.43
C SER A 84 -22.68 1.62 -12.77
N ASP A 85 -23.94 1.54 -12.37
CA ASP A 85 -24.97 2.57 -12.62
C ASP A 85 -24.89 3.76 -11.63
N TYR A 86 -24.05 3.67 -10.59
CA TYR A 86 -23.88 4.71 -9.57
C TYR A 86 -22.54 5.44 -9.72
N PRO A 87 -22.40 6.69 -9.23
CA PRO A 87 -21.12 7.39 -9.23
C PRO A 87 -20.11 6.69 -8.29
N LEU A 88 -19.14 5.99 -8.87
CA LEU A 88 -18.16 5.16 -8.15
C LEU A 88 -16.89 5.91 -7.71
N GLU A 89 -16.78 7.21 -7.98
CA GLU A 89 -15.58 8.01 -7.70
C GLU A 89 -15.18 7.97 -6.22
N THR A 90 -16.09 8.39 -5.34
CA THR A 90 -15.83 8.42 -3.89
C THR A 90 -15.67 7.01 -3.29
N PRO A 91 -16.53 6.02 -3.60
CA PRO A 91 -16.34 4.65 -3.15
C PRO A 91 -14.99 4.06 -3.55
N LEU A 92 -14.53 4.31 -4.78
CA LEU A 92 -13.23 3.81 -5.27
C LEU A 92 -12.06 4.44 -4.52
N LEU A 93 -12.10 5.75 -4.28
CA LEU A 93 -11.07 6.43 -3.51
C LEU A 93 -10.97 5.87 -2.08
N ILE A 94 -12.12 5.65 -1.42
CA ILE A 94 -12.16 5.04 -0.08
C ILE A 94 -11.59 3.62 -0.15
N ALA A 95 -11.99 2.82 -1.14
CA ALA A 95 -11.51 1.46 -1.30
C ALA A 95 -9.98 1.41 -1.45
N VAL A 96 -9.39 2.31 -2.25
CA VAL A 96 -7.93 2.41 -2.42
C VAL A 96 -7.24 2.81 -1.12
N VAL A 97 -7.74 3.81 -0.38
CA VAL A 97 -7.13 4.25 0.89
C VAL A 97 -7.20 3.15 1.96
N THR A 98 -8.22 2.30 1.91
CA THR A 98 -8.40 1.20 2.84
C THR A 98 -7.43 0.04 2.56
N ASN A 99 -6.80 -0.03 1.39
CA ASN A 99 -5.81 -1.05 1.07
C ASN A 99 -4.41 -0.43 0.91
N PRO A 100 -3.44 -0.72 1.80
CA PRO A 100 -2.10 -0.12 1.71
C PRO A 100 -1.34 -0.53 0.45
N ILE A 101 -1.60 -1.71 -0.12
CA ILE A 101 -1.00 -2.14 -1.39
C ILE A 101 -1.55 -1.32 -2.55
N ASP A 102 -2.86 -1.15 -2.62
CA ASP A 102 -3.49 -0.37 -3.70
C ASP A 102 -3.16 1.10 -3.58
N LEU A 103 -3.18 1.66 -2.37
CA LEU A 103 -2.78 3.03 -2.12
C LEU A 103 -1.35 3.30 -2.62
N ALA A 104 -0.42 2.40 -2.31
CA ALA A 104 0.94 2.45 -2.80
C ALA A 104 0.99 2.39 -4.34
N ARG A 105 0.27 1.42 -4.93
CA ARG A 105 0.24 1.19 -6.39
C ARG A 105 -0.35 2.38 -7.14
N VAL A 106 -1.49 2.89 -6.71
CA VAL A 106 -2.17 4.04 -7.32
C VAL A 106 -1.33 5.31 -7.18
N THR A 107 -0.71 5.54 -6.01
CA THR A 107 0.18 6.70 -5.82
C THR A 107 1.37 6.65 -6.77
N LEU A 108 1.99 5.47 -6.94
CA LEU A 108 3.06 5.23 -7.90
C LEU A 108 2.61 5.49 -9.34
N LEU A 109 1.45 4.95 -9.72
CA LEU A 109 0.91 5.07 -11.07
C LEU A 109 0.47 6.50 -11.43
N VAL A 110 -0.06 7.26 -10.46
CA VAL A 110 -0.50 8.64 -10.69
C VAL A 110 0.68 9.59 -10.84
N GLN A 111 1.75 9.39 -10.07
CA GLN A 111 2.95 10.24 -10.12
C GLN A 111 3.94 9.87 -11.22
N THR A 112 3.71 8.74 -11.89
CA THR A 112 4.44 8.36 -13.09
C THR A 112 3.54 8.59 -14.32
N ASP A 113 4.09 8.78 -15.52
CA ASP A 113 3.32 9.11 -16.74
C ASP A 113 2.26 8.05 -17.15
N TRP A 114 2.18 6.94 -16.40
CA TRP A 114 1.22 5.86 -16.58
C TRP A 114 -0.22 6.26 -16.24
N ALA A 115 -0.43 7.34 -15.47
CA ALA A 115 -1.76 7.87 -15.16
C ALA A 115 -2.59 8.17 -16.42
N ALA A 116 -1.94 8.61 -17.50
CA ALA A 116 -2.57 8.94 -18.77
C ALA A 116 -3.17 7.72 -19.48
N LEU A 117 -2.71 6.50 -19.14
CA LEU A 117 -3.15 5.25 -19.76
C LEU A 117 -4.40 4.67 -19.08
N MET A 118 -4.81 5.17 -17.91
CA MET A 118 -5.91 4.61 -17.11
C MET A 118 -7.30 5.15 -17.49
N GLY A 119 -7.39 6.04 -18.48
CA GLY A 119 -8.68 6.59 -18.94
C GLY A 119 -9.42 7.35 -17.84
N TYR A 120 -10.73 7.12 -17.71
CA TYR A 120 -11.60 7.85 -16.76
C TYR A 120 -11.16 7.67 -15.29
N THR A 121 -10.81 6.45 -14.87
CA THR A 121 -10.37 6.18 -13.49
C THR A 121 -9.02 6.84 -13.19
N GLY A 122 -8.14 6.91 -14.19
CA GLY A 122 -6.90 7.68 -14.13
C GLY A 122 -7.13 9.15 -13.84
N ALA A 123 -8.11 9.77 -14.51
CA ALA A 123 -8.46 11.17 -14.29
C ALA A 123 -8.99 11.41 -12.87
N VAL A 124 -9.82 10.51 -12.35
CA VAL A 124 -10.35 10.59 -10.98
C VAL A 124 -9.22 10.46 -9.95
N PHE A 125 -8.34 9.46 -10.10
CA PHE A 125 -7.21 9.27 -9.21
C PHE A 125 -6.19 10.40 -9.30
N ASN A 126 -5.89 10.92 -10.50
CA ASN A 126 -4.99 12.05 -10.67
C ASN A 126 -5.57 13.33 -10.03
N ARG A 127 -6.87 13.57 -10.18
CA ARG A 127 -7.54 14.72 -9.55
C ARG A 127 -7.48 14.68 -8.02
N PHE A 128 -7.39 13.49 -7.42
CA PHE A 128 -7.24 13.33 -5.97
C PHE A 128 -5.77 13.22 -5.57
N PHE A 129 -5.09 12.14 -5.93
CA PHE A 129 -3.72 11.79 -5.52
C PHE A 129 -2.62 12.60 -6.22
N GLY A 130 -2.92 13.26 -7.35
CA GLY A 130 -2.00 14.21 -8.00
C GLY A 130 -1.95 15.59 -7.32
N THR A 131 -2.82 15.83 -6.33
CA THR A 131 -2.81 17.07 -5.54
C THR A 131 -1.98 16.91 -4.26
N GLY A 132 -1.39 18.01 -3.77
CA GLY A 132 -0.66 17.99 -2.50
C GLY A 132 -1.52 17.52 -1.31
N LEU A 133 -2.83 17.79 -1.34
CA LEU A 133 -3.78 17.27 -0.35
C LEU A 133 -3.93 15.75 -0.44
N GLY A 134 -4.14 15.20 -1.64
CA GLY A 134 -4.25 13.74 -1.82
C GLY A 134 -2.99 12.99 -1.41
N VAL A 135 -1.81 13.54 -1.72
CA VAL A 135 -0.53 12.99 -1.24
C VAL A 135 -0.45 13.02 0.28
N SER A 136 -0.85 14.12 0.92
CA SER A 136 -0.85 14.21 2.39
C SER A 136 -1.79 13.17 3.03
N ILE A 137 -2.97 12.96 2.44
CA ILE A 137 -3.93 11.94 2.88
C ILE A 137 -3.34 10.54 2.71
N ALA A 138 -2.68 10.25 1.58
CA ALA A 138 -2.02 8.97 1.35
C ALA A 138 -0.91 8.70 2.38
N VAL A 139 -0.07 9.70 2.69
CA VAL A 139 0.97 9.58 3.71
C VAL A 139 0.36 9.34 5.09
N VAL A 140 -0.68 10.09 5.48
CA VAL A 140 -1.38 9.89 6.75
C VAL A 140 -1.98 8.49 6.82
N ALA A 141 -2.61 8.02 5.74
CA ALA A 141 -3.20 6.68 5.69
C ALA A 141 -2.13 5.58 5.82
N LEU A 142 -0.98 5.70 5.15
CA LEU A 142 0.14 4.77 5.29
C LEU A 142 0.70 4.77 6.72
N CYS A 143 0.84 5.95 7.33
CA CYS A 143 1.24 6.07 8.74
C CYS A 143 0.22 5.42 9.68
N LEU A 144 -1.07 5.60 9.46
CA LEU A 144 -2.14 4.96 10.24
C LEU A 144 -2.08 3.43 10.10
N TRP A 145 -1.79 2.92 8.91
CA TRP A 145 -1.59 1.49 8.67
C TRP A 145 -0.37 0.91 9.39
N ILE A 146 0.61 1.73 9.76
CA ILE A 146 1.72 1.32 10.63
C ILE A 146 1.30 1.39 12.10
N VAL A 147 0.75 2.52 12.52
CA VAL A 147 0.47 2.81 13.92
C VAL A 147 -0.61 1.87 14.48
N THR A 148 -1.64 1.56 13.69
CA THR A 148 -2.76 0.72 14.15
C THR A 148 -2.32 -0.69 14.58
N PRO A 149 -1.63 -1.51 13.76
CA PRO A 149 -1.17 -2.83 14.18
C PRO A 149 -0.11 -2.77 15.29
N VAL A 150 0.78 -1.77 15.29
CA VAL A 150 1.77 -1.60 16.37
C VAL A 150 1.09 -1.34 17.71
N LEU A 151 0.13 -0.41 17.77
CA LEU A 151 -0.56 -0.09 19.02
C LEU A 151 -1.39 -1.27 19.55
N ILE A 152 -2.06 -2.00 18.65
CA ILE A 152 -2.85 -3.18 19.04
C ILE A 152 -1.91 -4.29 19.54
N GLY A 153 -0.78 -4.52 18.84
CA GLY A 153 0.20 -5.53 19.24
C GLY A 153 0.83 -5.22 20.60
N LEU A 154 1.19 -3.96 20.84
CA LEU A 154 1.72 -3.52 22.14
C LEU A 154 0.70 -3.66 23.28
N ARG A 155 -0.57 -3.34 23.03
CA ARG A 155 -1.64 -3.51 24.03
C ARG A 155 -1.85 -4.98 24.38
N GLN A 156 -1.86 -5.87 23.39
CA GLN A 156 -2.01 -7.30 23.64
C GLN A 156 -0.81 -7.91 24.34
N PHE A 157 0.41 -7.53 23.95
CA PHE A 157 1.64 -7.97 24.61
C PHE A 157 1.61 -7.63 26.11
N ARG A 158 1.25 -6.39 26.45
CA ARG A 158 1.15 -5.96 27.86
C ARG A 158 0.06 -6.68 28.65
N HIS A 159 -1.01 -7.15 28.01
CA HIS A 159 -2.06 -7.93 28.66
C HIS A 159 -1.70 -9.41 28.84
N LYS A 160 -0.78 -9.96 28.03
CA LYS A 160 -0.28 -11.34 28.19
C LYS A 160 0.82 -11.46 29.27
N ASP A 161 1.50 -10.36 29.58
CA ASP A 161 2.57 -10.32 30.60
C ASP A 161 2.05 -10.06 32.04
N LEU A 162 0.75 -9.82 32.24
CA LEU A 162 0.09 -9.67 33.55
C LEU A 162 -0.70 -10.93 33.93
#